data_AF-K1TQG9-F1
#
_entry.id   AF-K1TQG9-F1
#
_cell.length_a   1.000
_cell.length_b   1.000
_cell.length_c   1.000
_cell.angle_alpha   90.00
_cell.angle_beta   90.00
_cell.angle_gamma   90.00
#
_symmetry.space_group_name_H-M   'P 1'
#
loop_
_entity.id
_entity.type
_entity.pdbx_description
1 polymer ?
#
loop_
_entity_poly.entity_id
_entity_poly.type
_entity_poly.pdbx_seq_one_letter_code
_entity_poly.pdbx_strand_id
1 'polypeptide(L)'
;MAYAKKCHADFRFIDDYIDKDKKRDIYSQKLLIPDYLREYEQVLFLDLDIIISPDCPDIFALMPENIGLMAEVNPRSSARFRKIYADNERILNETVEDYFTSRGFAAADGLVGNINGGVLLFRPRLVADLFRDYYMSMKSQGENTAFEEAPMAYYTQTKGLFLELDYRFNCMPYFEIGNPYADRLYALHQNRLYGKAEHVLSRLTGEKHMLLLGAHYKLIRRL
;
A
#
# COMPACT_ATOMS: atom_id res chain seq x y z
N MET A 1 -8.82 15.00 -6.47
CA MET A 1 -9.38 16.34 -6.18
C MET A 1 -10.86 16.32 -5.77
N ALA A 2 -11.78 15.70 -6.51
CA ALA A 2 -13.21 15.70 -6.17
C ALA A 2 -13.51 15.15 -4.76
N TYR A 3 -12.87 14.04 -4.38
CA TYR A 3 -13.04 13.45 -3.06
C TYR A 3 -12.46 14.31 -1.92
N ALA A 4 -11.30 14.93 -2.10
CA ALA A 4 -10.75 15.88 -1.12
C ALA A 4 -11.74 17.03 -0.83
N LYS A 5 -12.40 17.56 -1.86
CA LYS A 5 -13.46 18.56 -1.69
C LYS A 5 -14.67 18.01 -0.91
N LYS A 6 -15.07 16.76 -1.15
CA LYS A 6 -16.16 16.09 -0.42
C LYS A 6 -15.85 15.98 1.07
N CYS A 7 -14.60 15.68 1.43
CA CYS A 7 -14.12 15.56 2.79
C CYS A 7 -13.67 16.88 3.43
N HIS A 8 -13.80 18.01 2.74
CA HIS A 8 -13.24 19.29 3.17
C HIS A 8 -11.73 19.23 3.51
N ALA A 9 -10.99 18.39 2.77
CA ALA A 9 -9.56 18.18 2.94
C ALA A 9 -8.74 18.90 1.86
N ASP A 10 -7.49 19.21 2.20
CA ASP A 10 -6.49 19.64 1.24
C ASP A 10 -6.09 18.50 0.30
N PHE A 11 -5.74 18.83 -0.94
CA PHE A 11 -5.12 17.89 -1.86
C PHE A 11 -3.62 18.23 -2.00
N ARG A 12 -2.76 17.28 -1.64
CA ARG A 12 -1.31 17.37 -1.81
C ARG A 12 -0.84 16.32 -2.82
N PHE A 13 -0.02 16.74 -3.77
CA PHE A 13 0.65 15.85 -4.71
C PHE A 13 2.14 15.84 -4.39
N ILE A 14 2.68 14.65 -4.12
CA ILE A 14 4.11 14.45 -3.85
C ILE A 14 4.72 13.93 -5.14
N ASP A 15 5.38 14.80 -5.88
CA ASP A 15 5.93 14.53 -7.21
C ASP A 15 7.45 14.37 -7.23
N ASP A 16 8.08 14.41 -6.05
CA ASP A 16 9.52 14.25 -5.89
C ASP A 16 9.83 13.49 -4.59
N TYR A 17 11.04 12.94 -4.50
CA TYR A 17 11.54 12.26 -3.32
C TYR A 17 11.53 13.18 -2.10
N ILE A 18 11.08 12.68 -0.94
CA ILE A 18 11.17 13.43 0.32
C ILE A 18 12.63 13.45 0.79
N ASP A 19 13.26 12.28 0.84
CA ASP A 19 14.71 12.14 1.04
C ASP A 19 15.44 12.13 -0.30
N LYS A 20 16.13 13.24 -0.60
CA LYS A 20 16.90 13.44 -1.84
C LYS A 20 18.14 12.56 -1.92
N ASP A 21 18.66 12.09 -0.79
CA ASP A 21 19.81 11.19 -0.74
C ASP A 21 19.40 9.74 -1.10
N LYS A 22 18.09 9.45 -1.11
CA LYS A 22 17.50 8.16 -1.48
C LYS A 22 18.13 7.00 -0.69
N LYS A 23 18.26 7.18 0.63
CA LYS A 23 18.87 6.18 1.54
C LYS A 23 18.16 4.83 1.48
N ARG A 24 16.86 4.84 1.17
CA ARG A 24 16.06 3.66 0.89
C ARG A 24 15.33 3.81 -0.45
N ASP A 25 14.75 2.71 -0.90
CA ASP A 25 13.96 2.65 -2.12
C ASP A 25 12.74 3.58 -2.09
N ILE A 26 12.11 3.75 -3.25
CA ILE A 26 10.99 4.67 -3.42
C ILE A 26 9.75 4.30 -2.58
N TYR A 27 9.49 3.00 -2.35
CA TYR A 27 8.34 2.57 -1.55
C TYR A 27 8.57 2.91 -0.07
N SER A 28 9.79 2.66 0.41
CA SER A 28 10.22 3.04 1.76
C SER A 28 10.10 4.54 2.05
N GLN A 29 10.14 5.44 1.05
CA GLN A 29 9.96 6.89 1.24
C GLN A 29 8.57 7.24 1.82
N LYS A 30 7.56 6.36 1.68
CA LYS A 30 6.25 6.54 2.32
C LYS A 30 6.35 6.68 3.84
N LEU A 31 7.39 6.10 4.46
CA LEU A 31 7.68 6.26 5.90
C LEU A 31 7.98 7.71 6.31
N LEU A 32 8.40 8.56 5.38
CA LEU A 32 8.71 9.96 5.65
C LEU A 32 7.49 10.88 5.47
N ILE A 33 6.43 10.41 4.80
CA ILE A 33 5.26 11.23 4.51
C ILE A 33 4.61 11.78 5.79
N PRO A 34 4.45 11.01 6.89
CA PRO A 34 3.88 11.58 8.10
C PRO A 34 4.75 12.66 8.74
N ASP A 35 6.08 12.61 8.59
CA ASP A 35 6.94 13.70 9.05
C ASP A 35 6.86 14.92 8.12
N TYR A 36 6.77 14.69 6.82
CA TYR A 36 6.64 15.73 5.80
C TYR A 36 5.34 16.53 5.90
N LEU A 37 4.26 15.89 6.37
CA LEU A 37 2.92 16.48 6.53
C LEU A 37 2.53 16.66 8.00
N ARG A 38 3.52 16.92 8.87
CA ARG A 38 3.33 16.96 10.34
C ARG A 38 2.34 18.05 10.79
N GLU A 39 2.10 19.07 9.98
CA GLU A 39 1.12 20.13 10.25
C GLU A 39 -0.33 19.65 10.16
N TYR A 40 -0.60 18.52 9.49
CA TYR A 40 -1.93 17.98 9.32
C TYR A 40 -2.35 17.14 10.53
N GLU A 41 -3.62 17.29 10.94
CA GLU A 41 -4.18 16.44 11.99
C GLU A 41 -4.27 14.98 11.52
N GLN A 42 -4.85 14.75 10.35
CA GLN A 42 -4.97 13.45 9.70
C GLN A 42 -4.56 13.58 8.23
N VAL A 43 -4.03 12.48 7.68
CA VAL A 43 -3.62 12.40 6.29
C VAL A 43 -4.10 11.08 5.71
N LEU A 44 -4.75 11.17 4.55
CA LEU A 44 -5.04 10.04 3.68
C LEU A 44 -4.00 10.00 2.56
N PHE A 45 -3.13 8.98 2.59
CA PHE A 45 -2.25 8.66 1.48
C PHE A 45 -2.93 7.63 0.57
N LEU A 46 -2.77 7.83 -0.74
CA LEU A 46 -3.30 6.97 -1.79
C LEU A 46 -2.20 6.71 -2.81
N ASP A 47 -2.00 5.46 -3.18
CA ASP A 47 -1.21 5.12 -4.36
C ASP A 47 -1.89 5.66 -5.64
N LEU A 48 -1.09 5.84 -6.69
CA LEU A 48 -1.55 6.45 -7.95
C LEU A 48 -2.52 5.58 -8.74
N ASP A 49 -2.63 4.29 -8.41
CA ASP A 49 -3.53 3.32 -9.00
C ASP A 49 -4.86 3.17 -8.23
N ILE A 50 -5.11 4.01 -7.23
CA ILE A 50 -6.38 4.06 -6.51
C ILE A 50 -7.43 4.86 -7.27
N ILE A 51 -8.60 4.25 -7.46
CA ILE A 51 -9.81 4.91 -7.95
C ILE A 51 -10.82 5.01 -6.81
N ILE A 52 -11.37 6.21 -6.59
CA ILE A 52 -12.33 6.48 -5.51
C ILE A 52 -13.74 6.54 -6.08
N SER A 53 -14.65 5.72 -5.53
CA SER A 53 -16.08 5.80 -5.85
C SER A 53 -16.66 7.16 -5.43
N PRO A 54 -17.56 7.77 -6.24
CA PRO A 54 -18.30 8.98 -5.83
C PRO A 54 -19.06 8.80 -4.50
N ASP A 55 -19.49 7.57 -4.21
CA ASP A 55 -20.24 7.20 -3.02
C ASP A 55 -19.35 6.90 -1.81
N CYS A 56 -18.02 6.93 -1.97
CA CYS A 56 -17.07 6.72 -0.87
C CYS A 56 -17.37 7.68 0.29
N PRO A 57 -17.66 7.20 1.51
CA PRO A 57 -17.98 8.06 2.65
C PRO A 57 -16.75 8.87 3.07
N ASP A 58 -16.92 9.87 3.93
CA ASP A 58 -15.77 10.58 4.48
C ASP A 58 -14.93 9.66 5.37
N ILE A 59 -13.77 9.25 4.87
CA ILE A 59 -12.87 8.31 5.55
C ILE A 59 -12.21 8.92 6.80
N PHE A 60 -12.04 10.24 6.86
CA PHE A 60 -11.41 10.92 8.01
C PHE A 60 -12.28 10.78 9.27
N ALA A 61 -13.60 10.72 9.11
CA ALA A 61 -14.56 10.52 10.19
C ALA A 61 -14.46 9.13 10.86
N LEU A 62 -13.72 8.18 10.28
CA LEU A 62 -13.62 6.82 10.77
C LEU A 62 -12.51 6.62 11.82
N MET A 63 -11.56 7.56 11.94
CA MET A 63 -10.33 7.35 12.70
C MET A 63 -10.45 7.86 14.15
N PRO A 64 -10.43 6.98 15.17
CA PRO A 64 -10.47 7.40 16.57
C PRO A 64 -9.23 8.23 16.98
N GLU A 65 -9.36 9.04 18.05
CA GLU A 65 -8.33 9.99 18.50
C GLU A 65 -6.99 9.38 18.94
N ASN A 66 -7.01 8.13 19.37
CA ASN A 66 -5.83 7.38 19.86
C ASN A 66 -5.18 6.48 18.80
N ILE A 67 -5.77 6.39 17.60
CA ILE A 67 -5.21 5.60 16.50
C ILE A 67 -4.20 6.44 15.71
N GLY A 68 -3.06 5.85 15.40
CA GLY A 68 -1.98 6.46 14.61
C GLY A 68 -2.00 6.05 13.14
N LEU A 69 -2.46 4.84 12.82
CA LEU A 69 -2.54 4.32 11.46
C LEU A 69 -3.77 3.42 11.28
N MET A 70 -4.45 3.59 10.16
CA MET A 70 -5.44 2.67 9.62
C MET A 70 -5.03 2.24 8.22
N ALA A 71 -5.05 0.93 7.99
CA ALA A 71 -4.77 0.30 6.70
C ALA A 71 -5.51 -1.05 6.62
N GLU A 72 -5.74 -1.55 5.41
CA GLU A 72 -6.29 -2.90 5.23
C GLU A 72 -5.26 -3.92 5.71
N VAL A 73 -5.70 -4.86 6.57
CA VAL A 73 -4.91 -6.05 6.90
C VAL A 73 -5.16 -7.11 5.82
N ASN A 74 -4.09 -7.72 5.33
CA ASN A 74 -4.23 -8.81 4.36
C ASN A 74 -4.95 -9.99 5.02
N PRO A 75 -6.10 -10.45 4.47
CA PRO A 75 -6.98 -11.39 5.16
C PRO A 75 -6.47 -12.84 4.99
N ARG A 76 -5.30 -13.18 5.54
CA ARG A 76 -4.54 -14.43 5.29
C ARG A 76 -5.38 -15.72 5.33
N SER A 77 -6.35 -15.81 6.24
CA SER A 77 -7.23 -16.99 6.39
C SER A 77 -8.39 -17.06 5.39
N SER A 78 -8.61 -16.02 4.59
CA SER A 78 -9.77 -15.91 3.70
C SER A 78 -9.57 -16.63 2.36
N ALA A 79 -10.69 -17.00 1.72
CA ALA A 79 -10.66 -17.50 0.34
C ALA A 79 -10.12 -16.46 -0.64
N ARG A 80 -10.36 -15.16 -0.36
CA ARG A 80 -9.83 -14.02 -1.11
C ARG A 80 -8.31 -14.01 -1.12
N PHE A 81 -7.67 -14.14 0.03
CA PHE A 81 -6.21 -14.19 0.13
C PHE A 81 -5.62 -15.39 -0.59
N ARG A 82 -6.21 -16.58 -0.43
CA ARG A 82 -5.79 -17.79 -1.16
C ARG A 82 -5.89 -17.61 -2.68
N LYS A 83 -6.91 -16.90 -3.15
CA LYS A 83 -7.06 -16.57 -4.58
C LYS A 83 -5.99 -15.57 -5.05
N ILE A 84 -5.69 -14.55 -4.25
CA ILE A 84 -4.67 -13.54 -4.58
C ILE A 84 -3.28 -14.17 -4.72
N TYR A 85 -2.94 -15.07 -3.81
CA TYR A 85 -1.60 -15.64 -3.68
C TYR A 85 -1.53 -17.12 -4.07
N ALA A 86 -2.43 -17.59 -4.94
CA ALA A 86 -2.58 -19.02 -5.27
C ALA A 86 -1.27 -19.69 -5.72
N ASP A 87 -0.40 -18.96 -6.41
CA ASP A 87 0.89 -19.45 -6.92
C ASP A 87 2.09 -19.11 -6.02
N ASN A 88 1.86 -18.68 -4.77
CA ASN A 88 2.91 -18.27 -3.84
C ASN A 88 2.84 -19.03 -2.51
N GLU A 89 3.31 -20.29 -2.53
CA GLU A 89 3.31 -21.17 -1.36
C GLU A 89 3.97 -20.56 -0.12
N ARG A 90 5.03 -19.76 -0.32
CA ARG A 90 5.68 -19.06 0.78
C ARG A 90 4.72 -18.11 1.49
N ILE A 91 4.03 -17.25 0.74
CA ILE A 91 3.08 -16.28 1.31
C ILE A 91 1.86 -17.00 1.92
N LEU A 92 1.39 -18.09 1.29
CA LEU A 92 0.24 -18.85 1.78
C LEU A 92 0.51 -19.55 3.12
N ASN A 93 1.75 -19.97 3.37
CA ASN A 93 2.14 -20.68 4.60
C ASN A 93 2.80 -19.78 5.66
N GLU A 94 3.15 -18.54 5.32
CA GLU A 94 3.76 -17.59 6.24
C GLU A 94 2.72 -17.13 7.30
N THR A 95 3.01 -17.39 8.57
CA THR A 95 2.22 -16.87 9.69
C THR A 95 2.45 -15.37 9.91
N VAL A 96 1.64 -14.74 10.77
CA VAL A 96 1.87 -13.34 11.16
C VAL A 96 3.24 -13.16 11.82
N GLU A 97 3.62 -14.08 12.71
CA GLU A 97 4.93 -14.07 13.35
C GLU A 97 6.05 -14.27 12.33
N ASP A 98 5.93 -15.26 11.43
CA ASP A 98 6.92 -15.51 10.37
C ASP A 98 7.11 -14.28 9.47
N TYR A 99 6.02 -13.59 9.13
CA TYR A 99 6.07 -12.39 8.30
C TYR A 99 6.99 -11.33 8.91
N PHE A 100 6.84 -11.03 10.19
CA PHE A 100 7.63 -10.00 10.85
C PHE A 100 9.06 -10.47 11.19
N THR A 101 9.21 -11.69 11.69
CA THR A 101 10.51 -12.23 12.09
C THR A 101 11.45 -12.44 10.90
N SER A 102 10.93 -12.94 9.77
CA SER A 102 11.69 -13.05 8.52
C SER A 102 12.13 -11.70 7.92
N ARG A 103 11.58 -10.58 8.44
CA ARG A 103 11.90 -9.20 8.06
C ARG A 103 12.68 -8.45 9.14
N GLY A 104 13.29 -9.17 10.09
CA GLY A 104 14.18 -8.60 11.10
C GLY A 104 13.47 -7.87 12.25
N PHE A 105 12.17 -8.10 12.43
CA PHE A 105 11.44 -7.63 13.60
C PHE A 105 11.37 -8.72 14.66
N ALA A 106 11.24 -8.35 15.94
CA ALA A 106 11.08 -9.33 17.00
C ALA A 106 9.66 -9.91 16.97
N ALA A 107 9.47 -11.13 17.47
CA ALA A 107 8.13 -11.60 17.81
C ALA A 107 7.52 -10.67 18.87
N ALA A 108 6.23 -10.37 18.75
CA ALA A 108 5.52 -9.49 19.66
C ALA A 108 4.05 -9.86 19.75
N ASP A 109 3.48 -9.71 20.94
CA ASP A 109 2.04 -9.87 21.16
C ASP A 109 1.26 -8.73 20.50
N GLY A 110 0.02 -9.02 20.10
CA GLY A 110 -0.89 -8.01 19.51
C GLY A 110 -0.62 -7.69 18.04
N LEU A 111 0.32 -8.38 17.38
CA LEU A 111 0.46 -8.33 15.93
C LEU A 111 -0.79 -8.93 15.26
N VAL A 112 -1.43 -8.14 14.40
CA VAL A 112 -2.65 -8.51 13.68
C VAL A 112 -2.32 -9.09 12.30
N GLY A 113 -1.29 -8.55 11.64
CA GLY A 113 -0.87 -9.02 10.31
C GLY A 113 -0.19 -7.96 9.47
N ASN A 114 0.21 -8.35 8.26
CA ASN A 114 0.74 -7.41 7.27
C ASN A 114 -0.39 -6.60 6.63
N ILE A 115 -0.07 -5.37 6.26
CA ILE A 115 -1.02 -4.41 5.68
C ILE A 115 -0.82 -4.25 4.18
N ASN A 116 -1.79 -3.66 3.49
CA ASN A 116 -1.64 -3.16 2.12
C ASN A 116 -1.39 -1.64 2.14
N GLY A 117 -0.29 -1.20 1.54
CA GLY A 117 0.22 0.17 1.52
C GLY A 117 -0.43 1.13 0.52
N GLY A 118 -1.43 0.66 -0.24
CA GLY A 118 -2.13 1.44 -1.26
C GLY A 118 -3.03 2.54 -0.71
N VAL A 119 -3.63 2.31 0.46
CA VAL A 119 -4.46 3.30 1.17
C VAL A 119 -4.07 3.30 2.64
N LEU A 120 -3.56 4.44 3.10
CA LEU A 120 -3.11 4.64 4.47
C LEU A 120 -3.78 5.89 5.04
N LEU A 121 -4.57 5.74 6.09
CA LEU A 121 -5.09 6.87 6.86
C LEU A 121 -4.28 6.95 8.16
N PHE A 122 -3.54 8.04 8.36
CA PHE A 122 -2.67 8.17 9.51
C PHE A 122 -2.76 9.51 10.17
N ARG A 123 -2.29 9.53 11.42
CA ARG A 123 -2.19 10.72 12.25
C ARG A 123 -0.71 11.10 12.42
N PRO A 124 -0.21 12.10 11.68
CA PRO A 124 1.21 12.49 11.72
C PRO A 124 1.81 12.60 13.12
N ARG A 125 1.13 13.30 14.03
CA ARG A 125 1.58 13.51 15.42
C ARG A 125 1.85 12.22 16.22
N LEU A 126 1.29 11.08 15.81
CA LEU A 126 1.43 9.80 16.52
C LEU A 126 2.45 8.86 15.88
N VAL A 127 2.75 9.00 14.58
CA VAL A 127 3.53 8.00 13.83
C VAL A 127 4.77 8.53 13.14
N ALA A 128 4.90 9.85 12.96
CA ALA A 128 6.01 10.45 12.21
C ALA A 128 7.38 10.02 12.72
N ASP A 129 7.61 10.12 14.02
CA ASP A 129 8.92 9.76 14.60
C ASP A 129 9.19 8.25 14.47
N LEU A 130 8.19 7.40 14.69
CA LEU A 130 8.32 5.94 14.56
C LEU A 130 8.81 5.52 13.16
N PHE A 131 8.20 6.10 12.13
CA PHE A 131 8.47 5.74 10.75
C PHE A 131 9.76 6.36 10.24
N ARG A 132 10.01 7.64 10.58
CA ARG A 132 11.27 8.30 10.25
C ARG A 132 12.46 7.60 10.91
N ASP A 133 12.35 7.22 12.18
CA ASP A 133 13.43 6.54 12.89
C ASP A 133 13.78 5.20 12.23
N TYR A 134 12.78 4.44 11.78
CA TYR A 134 13.04 3.25 10.99
C TYR A 134 13.71 3.57 9.65
N TYR A 135 13.17 4.54 8.91
CA TYR A 135 13.71 4.95 7.61
C TYR A 135 15.20 5.36 7.73
N MET A 136 15.55 6.14 8.76
CA MET A 136 16.91 6.62 8.99
C MET A 136 17.83 5.59 9.64
N SER A 137 17.29 4.48 10.16
CA SER A 137 18.08 3.42 10.78
C SER A 137 18.85 2.59 9.74
N MET A 138 19.86 1.85 10.22
CA MET A 138 20.56 0.82 9.43
C MET A 138 19.81 -0.53 9.39
N LYS A 139 18.56 -0.60 9.89
CA LYS A 139 17.80 -1.86 9.92
C LYS A 139 17.50 -2.34 8.50
N SER A 140 17.75 -3.61 8.24
CA SER A 140 17.43 -4.31 7.00
C SER A 140 16.29 -5.31 7.25
N GLN A 141 15.44 -5.52 6.24
CA GLN A 141 14.42 -6.57 6.24
C GLN A 141 14.93 -7.89 5.66
N GLY A 142 16.22 -7.98 5.32
CA GLY A 142 16.79 -9.16 4.67
C GLY A 142 16.20 -9.38 3.27
N GLU A 143 16.11 -10.66 2.88
CA GLU A 143 15.69 -11.06 1.53
C GLU A 143 14.18 -10.88 1.28
N ASN A 144 13.36 -10.89 2.33
CA ASN A 144 11.90 -10.85 2.24
C ASN A 144 11.34 -9.44 2.45
N THR A 145 11.94 -8.40 1.83
CA THR A 145 11.50 -7.02 2.03
C THR A 145 10.01 -6.81 1.72
N ALA A 146 9.34 -6.05 2.59
CA ALA A 146 8.01 -5.47 2.36
C ALA A 146 8.05 -3.95 2.55
N PHE A 147 9.23 -3.34 2.29
CA PHE A 147 9.41 -1.89 2.20
C PHE A 147 8.83 -1.12 3.40
N GLU A 148 7.88 -0.23 3.18
CA GLU A 148 7.18 0.54 4.21
C GLU A 148 6.15 -0.28 5.00
N GLU A 149 5.52 -1.28 4.38
CA GLU A 149 4.34 -1.95 4.95
C GLU A 149 4.69 -2.68 6.25
N ALA A 150 5.78 -3.44 6.26
CA ALA A 150 6.24 -4.16 7.45
C ALA A 150 6.56 -3.24 8.65
N PRO A 151 7.42 -2.20 8.54
CA PRO A 151 7.69 -1.30 9.64
C PRO A 151 6.44 -0.52 10.08
N MET A 152 5.61 -0.04 9.15
CA MET A 152 4.38 0.67 9.50
C MET A 152 3.43 -0.21 10.32
N ALA A 153 3.18 -1.45 9.86
CA ALA A 153 2.36 -2.41 10.57
C ALA A 153 2.96 -2.77 11.94
N TYR A 154 4.24 -3.14 11.98
CA TYR A 154 4.89 -3.60 13.20
C TYR A 154 4.85 -2.55 14.31
N TYR A 155 5.31 -1.32 14.03
CA TYR A 155 5.42 -0.30 15.06
C TYR A 155 4.07 0.23 15.54
N THR A 156 3.06 0.26 14.66
CA THR A 156 1.72 0.73 15.07
C THR A 156 0.95 -0.33 15.82
N GLN A 157 1.02 -1.60 15.41
CA GLN A 157 0.34 -2.71 16.08
C GLN A 157 0.92 -2.96 17.48
N THR A 158 2.26 -3.02 17.60
CA THR A 158 2.93 -3.24 18.90
C THR A 158 2.76 -2.09 19.90
N LYS A 159 2.32 -0.91 19.44
CA LYS A 159 2.05 0.26 20.29
C LYS A 159 0.56 0.53 20.52
N GLY A 160 -0.32 -0.34 20.02
CA GLY A 160 -1.78 -0.12 20.10
C GLY A 160 -2.26 1.11 19.33
N LEU A 161 -1.51 1.53 18.31
CA LEU A 161 -1.81 2.68 17.45
C LEU A 161 -2.44 2.26 16.11
N PHE A 162 -2.69 0.97 15.91
CA PHE A 162 -3.24 0.44 14.66
C PHE A 162 -4.72 0.12 14.80
N LEU A 163 -5.50 0.44 13.77
CA LEU A 163 -6.86 -0.05 13.60
C LEU A 163 -7.04 -0.51 12.16
N GLU A 164 -7.59 -1.70 11.95
CA GLU A 164 -7.86 -2.21 10.62
C GLU A 164 -8.87 -1.32 9.87
N LEU A 165 -8.53 -0.98 8.62
CA LEU A 165 -9.44 -0.29 7.71
C LEU A 165 -10.28 -1.33 6.95
N ASP A 166 -11.59 -1.07 6.84
CA ASP A 166 -12.49 -1.92 6.06
C ASP A 166 -11.96 -2.12 4.63
N TYR A 167 -11.92 -3.37 4.17
CA TYR A 167 -11.33 -3.75 2.89
C TYR A 167 -11.91 -3.00 1.69
N ARG A 168 -13.14 -2.48 1.78
CA ARG A 168 -13.77 -1.68 0.71
C ARG A 168 -13.01 -0.39 0.40
N PHE A 169 -12.22 0.13 1.33
CA PHE A 169 -11.38 1.30 1.10
C PHE A 169 -10.09 1.00 0.35
N ASN A 170 -9.61 -0.25 0.35
CA ASN A 170 -8.40 -0.68 -0.37
C ASN A 170 -8.65 -1.99 -1.14
N CYS A 171 -9.78 -2.05 -1.83
CA CYS A 171 -10.21 -3.25 -2.53
C CYS A 171 -9.42 -3.40 -3.83
N MET A 172 -8.66 -4.49 -3.97
CA MET A 172 -8.03 -4.89 -5.24
C MET A 172 -9.07 -5.55 -6.17
N PRO A 173 -9.70 -4.82 -7.11
CA PRO A 173 -10.93 -5.27 -7.77
C PRO A 173 -10.70 -6.50 -8.63
N TYR A 174 -9.50 -6.61 -9.20
CA TYR A 174 -9.06 -7.75 -10.00
C TYR A 174 -9.39 -9.10 -9.32
N PHE A 175 -9.22 -9.19 -8.00
CA PHE A 175 -9.44 -10.44 -7.26
C PHE A 175 -10.90 -10.66 -6.86
N GLU A 176 -11.70 -9.59 -6.80
CA GLU A 176 -13.12 -9.64 -6.43
C GLU A 176 -14.03 -10.02 -7.58
N ILE A 177 -13.74 -9.53 -8.79
CA ILE A 177 -14.70 -9.61 -9.91
C ILE A 177 -14.78 -11.04 -10.48
N GLY A 178 -13.85 -11.93 -10.12
CA GLY A 178 -13.81 -13.30 -10.68
C GLY A 178 -13.71 -13.31 -12.19
N ASN A 179 -13.16 -12.23 -12.76
CA ASN A 179 -13.11 -12.02 -14.20
C ASN A 179 -11.79 -12.56 -14.74
N PRO A 180 -11.81 -13.59 -15.60
CA PRO A 180 -10.59 -14.15 -16.19
C PRO A 180 -9.76 -13.13 -16.99
N TYR A 181 -10.39 -12.04 -17.44
CA TYR A 181 -9.72 -10.95 -18.13
C TYR A 181 -9.01 -9.99 -17.18
N ALA A 182 -9.61 -9.74 -16.00
CA ALA A 182 -8.86 -9.18 -14.91
C ALA A 182 -7.68 -10.13 -14.70
N ASP A 183 -7.93 -11.43 -14.49
CA ASP A 183 -6.88 -12.43 -14.20
C ASP A 183 -5.64 -12.39 -15.12
N ARG A 184 -5.86 -12.19 -16.42
CA ARG A 184 -4.77 -12.03 -17.39
C ARG A 184 -3.96 -10.74 -17.23
N LEU A 185 -4.57 -9.63 -16.83
CA LEU A 185 -3.91 -8.33 -16.69
C LEU A 185 -2.86 -8.33 -15.58
N TYR A 186 -3.19 -8.81 -14.38
CA TYR A 186 -2.20 -8.95 -13.30
C TYR A 186 -1.14 -10.01 -13.64
N ALA A 187 -1.50 -11.12 -14.27
CA ALA A 187 -0.52 -12.06 -14.78
C ALA A 187 0.45 -11.39 -15.78
N LEU A 188 -0.05 -10.48 -16.63
CA LEU A 188 0.76 -9.62 -17.50
C LEU A 188 1.65 -8.66 -16.68
N HIS A 189 1.13 -8.05 -15.61
CA HIS A 189 1.92 -7.19 -14.71
C HIS A 189 3.06 -7.92 -14.00
N GLN A 190 2.82 -9.14 -13.55
CA GLN A 190 3.80 -10.02 -12.90
C GLN A 190 4.80 -10.62 -13.91
N ASN A 191 4.47 -10.60 -15.21
CA ASN A 191 5.30 -11.23 -16.23
C ASN A 191 6.51 -10.37 -16.60
N ARG A 192 7.71 -10.82 -16.22
CA ARG A 192 8.99 -10.17 -16.54
C ARG A 192 9.23 -9.94 -18.04
N LEU A 193 8.68 -10.78 -18.93
CA LEU A 193 8.78 -10.58 -20.39
C LEU A 193 7.93 -9.39 -20.84
N TYR A 194 6.76 -9.20 -20.22
CA TYR A 194 5.90 -8.06 -20.51
C TYR A 194 6.55 -6.76 -20.05
N GLY A 195 7.13 -6.72 -18.85
CA GLY A 195 7.91 -5.57 -18.37
C GLY A 195 9.07 -5.21 -19.31
N LYS A 196 9.75 -6.20 -19.88
CA LYS A 196 10.80 -5.99 -20.90
C LYS A 196 10.22 -5.44 -22.22
N ALA A 197 9.09 -5.98 -22.68
CA ALA A 197 8.44 -5.52 -23.90
C ALA A 197 7.96 -4.07 -23.78
N GLU A 198 7.34 -3.71 -22.64
CA GLU A 198 6.90 -2.34 -22.35
C GLU A 198 8.08 -1.37 -22.28
N HIS A 199 9.20 -1.78 -21.69
CA HIS A 199 10.42 -0.99 -21.65
C HIS A 199 10.97 -0.70 -23.06
N VAL A 200 10.97 -1.70 -23.94
CA VAL A 200 11.41 -1.55 -25.34
C VAL A 200 10.48 -0.63 -26.11
N LEU A 201 9.16 -0.83 -26.00
CA LEU A 201 8.15 0.00 -26.67
C LEU A 201 8.20 1.45 -26.21
N SER A 202 8.39 1.68 -24.92
CA SER A 202 8.51 3.03 -24.35
C SER A 202 9.75 3.76 -24.88
N ARG A 203 10.86 3.05 -25.12
CA ARG A 203 12.06 3.64 -25.74
C ARG A 203 11.89 3.97 -27.22
N LEU A 204 11.10 3.17 -27.95
CA LEU A 204 10.89 3.35 -29.39
C LEU A 204 9.87 4.44 -29.71
N THR A 205 8.85 4.58 -28.88
CA THR A 205 7.70 5.47 -29.15
C THR A 205 7.74 6.76 -28.33
N GLY A 206 8.51 6.78 -27.23
CA GLY A 206 8.48 7.88 -26.26
C GLY A 206 7.26 7.86 -25.33
N GLU A 207 6.26 7.01 -25.61
CA GLU A 207 5.05 6.86 -24.80
C GLU A 207 5.25 5.76 -23.74
N LYS A 208 5.00 6.10 -22.47
CA LYS A 208 5.04 5.12 -21.37
C LYS A 208 3.68 4.42 -21.23
N HIS A 209 3.71 3.16 -20.81
CA HIS A 209 2.51 2.39 -20.41
C HIS A 209 1.51 2.11 -21.55
N MET A 210 1.94 2.06 -22.81
CA MET A 210 1.06 1.87 -23.97
C MET A 210 0.22 0.59 -23.91
N LEU A 211 0.81 -0.55 -23.55
CA LEU A 211 0.07 -1.82 -23.51
C LEU A 211 -0.89 -1.84 -22.31
N LEU A 212 -0.51 -1.12 -21.25
CA LEU A 212 -1.09 -1.14 -19.92
C LEU A 212 -2.31 -0.23 -19.79
N LEU A 213 -2.26 0.98 -20.37
CA LEU A 213 -3.38 1.94 -20.44
C LEU A 213 -4.53 1.40 -21.30
N GLY A 214 -4.21 0.81 -22.45
CA GLY A 214 -5.23 0.27 -23.36
C GLY A 214 -6.01 -0.92 -22.76
N ALA A 215 -5.36 -1.74 -21.94
CA ALA A 215 -5.99 -2.90 -21.31
C ALA A 215 -6.75 -2.52 -20.02
N HIS A 216 -6.22 -1.62 -19.19
CA HIS A 216 -6.94 -1.07 -18.04
C HIS A 216 -8.19 -0.28 -18.44
N TYR A 217 -8.11 0.57 -19.46
CA TYR A 217 -9.27 1.33 -19.95
C TYR A 217 -10.40 0.39 -20.44
N LYS A 218 -10.04 -0.69 -21.13
CA LYS A 218 -11.03 -1.72 -21.57
C LYS A 218 -11.64 -2.49 -20.41
N LEU A 219 -10.89 -2.74 -19.34
CA LEU A 219 -11.40 -3.39 -18.12
C LEU A 219 -12.35 -2.46 -17.38
N ILE A 220 -11.96 -1.20 -17.12
CA ILE A 220 -12.80 -0.21 -16.43
C ILE A 220 -14.12 0.03 -17.17
N ARG A 221 -14.12 0.04 -18.50
CA ARG A 221 -15.36 0.18 -19.30
C ARG A 221 -16.29 -1.04 -19.27
N ARG A 222 -15.82 -2.19 -18.79
CA ARG A 222 -16.59 -3.45 -18.73
C ARG A 222 -17.08 -3.76 -17.31
N LEU A 223 -16.67 -2.97 -16.32
CA LEU A 223 -17.19 -2.95 -14.96
C LEU A 223 -18.29 -1.88 -14.88
#